data_AF-A0A7S2DCE0-F1
#
_entry.id   AF-A0A7S2DCE0-F1
#
_cell.length_a   1.000
_cell.length_b   1.000
_cell.length_c   1.000
_cell.angle_alpha   90.00
_cell.angle_beta   90.00
_cell.angle_gamma   90.00
#
_symmetry.space_group_name_H-M   'P 1'
#
loop_
_entity.id
_entity.type
_entity.pdbx_description
1 polymer ?
#
loop_
_entity_poly.entity_id
_entity_poly.type
_entity_poly.pdbx_seq_one_letter_code
_entity_poly.pdbx_strand_id
1 'polypeptide(L)'
;PGSASRVPWNLPRGLVAFVDEDAYFSKAFGFVKEELKGSFSSTGPRDFGWWWQQLLKLGAGECIEGISESYCVWDADLIVTDPWPLAKGAGRGVQHYVAPLQEKFMSPSHQEAYESSVRHILGMEPTGPPRGGTWVAHHMVFSRHVLSEMLRLIESR
;
A
#
# COMPACT_ATOMS: atom_id res chain seq x y z
N PRO A 1 -11.04 -23.55 3.01
CA PRO A 1 -11.58 -23.62 1.63
C PRO A 1 -13.01 -23.04 1.58
N GLY A 2 -13.09 -21.71 1.53
CA GLY A 2 -14.34 -20.98 1.29
C GLY A 2 -14.21 -20.29 -0.06
N SER A 3 -15.08 -20.63 -1.00
CA SER A 3 -15.15 -19.96 -2.29
C SER A 3 -15.59 -18.51 -2.06
N ALA A 4 -14.74 -17.54 -2.41
CA ALA A 4 -15.11 -16.13 -2.41
C ALA A 4 -16.39 -15.94 -3.24
N SER A 5 -17.48 -15.52 -2.61
CA SER A 5 -18.73 -15.23 -3.32
C SER A 5 -18.53 -13.98 -4.17
N ARG A 6 -18.37 -14.17 -5.48
CA ARG A 6 -18.35 -13.06 -6.44
C ARG A 6 -19.77 -12.52 -6.56
N VAL A 7 -20.09 -11.47 -5.81
CA VAL A 7 -21.31 -10.68 -6.06
C VAL A 7 -21.01 -9.80 -7.27
N PRO A 8 -21.68 -10.01 -8.43
CA PRO A 8 -21.43 -9.20 -9.61
C PRO A 8 -22.09 -7.84 -9.42
N TRP A 9 -21.31 -6.86 -8.97
CA TRP A 9 -21.67 -5.47 -9.14
C TRP A 9 -21.50 -5.13 -10.63
N ASN A 10 -22.61 -4.88 -11.33
CA ASN A 10 -22.61 -4.45 -12.73
C ASN A 10 -22.10 -3.00 -12.84
N LEU A 11 -20.79 -2.81 -12.64
CA LEU A 11 -20.12 -1.59 -13.05
C LEU A 11 -20.02 -1.59 -14.58
N PRO A 12 -20.32 -0.48 -15.28
CA PRO A 12 -20.30 -0.43 -16.74
C PRO A 12 -18.99 -0.88 -17.39
N ARG A 13 -17.89 -0.91 -16.61
CA ARG A 13 -16.57 -1.43 -16.98
C ARG A 13 -15.84 -1.94 -15.74
N GLY A 14 -15.80 -3.25 -15.52
CA GLY A 14 -14.88 -3.85 -14.54
C GLY A 14 -15.44 -5.05 -13.77
N LEU A 15 -14.53 -5.76 -13.12
CA LEU A 15 -14.83 -6.82 -12.16
C LEU A 15 -14.60 -6.26 -10.75
N VAL A 16 -15.60 -6.35 -9.89
CA VAL A 16 -15.41 -6.15 -8.45
C VAL A 16 -15.22 -7.52 -7.81
N ALA A 17 -14.15 -7.66 -7.02
CA ALA A 17 -13.88 -8.85 -6.25
C ALA A 17 -13.55 -8.45 -4.81
N PHE A 18 -13.98 -9.27 -3.87
CA PHE A 18 -13.66 -9.12 -2.46
C PHE A 18 -12.64 -10.19 -2.08
N VAL A 19 -11.67 -9.80 -1.27
CA VAL A 19 -10.69 -10.71 -0.68
C VAL A 19 -11.01 -10.82 0.80
N ASP A 20 -10.98 -12.05 1.33
CA ASP A 20 -11.14 -12.29 2.76
C ASP A 20 -9.95 -11.68 3.51
N GLU A 21 -10.23 -10.70 4.35
CA GLU A 21 -9.22 -9.97 5.11
C GLU A 21 -8.52 -10.88 6.14
N ASP A 22 -9.24 -11.81 6.76
CA ASP A 22 -8.69 -12.65 7.82
C ASP A 22 -7.71 -13.68 7.25
N ALA A 23 -7.97 -14.15 6.02
CA ALA A 23 -7.14 -15.11 5.30
C ALA A 23 -6.19 -14.46 4.27
N TYR A 24 -6.11 -13.12 4.23
CA TYR A 24 -5.44 -12.36 3.16
C TYR A 24 -4.00 -12.82 2.88
N PHE A 25 -3.22 -13.05 3.94
CA PHE A 25 -1.82 -13.46 3.84
C PHE A 25 -1.61 -14.98 3.88
N SER A 26 -2.65 -15.78 4.12
CA SER A 26 -2.48 -17.21 4.43
C SER A 26 -1.90 -18.00 3.27
N LYS A 27 -2.26 -17.66 2.03
CA LYS A 27 -1.75 -18.36 0.83
C LYS A 27 -0.30 -18.01 0.52
N ALA A 28 0.09 -16.74 0.68
CA ALA A 28 1.40 -16.24 0.30
C ALA A 28 2.44 -16.36 1.42
N PHE A 29 2.04 -16.18 2.67
CA PHE A 29 2.95 -16.10 3.82
C PHE A 29 2.61 -17.06 4.97
N GLY A 30 1.49 -17.79 4.89
CA GLY A 30 1.20 -18.86 5.83
C GLY A 30 0.66 -18.43 7.21
N PHE A 31 0.22 -17.19 7.38
CA PHE A 31 -0.39 -16.70 8.62
C PHE A 31 -1.78 -16.07 8.40
N VAL A 32 -2.55 -15.92 9.46
CA VAL A 32 -3.85 -15.20 9.48
C VAL A 32 -3.77 -13.90 10.29
N LYS A 33 -4.75 -13.01 10.09
CA LYS A 33 -4.80 -11.70 10.77
C LYS A 33 -4.73 -11.78 12.29
N GLU A 34 -5.42 -12.72 12.93
CA GLU A 34 -5.45 -12.84 14.40
C GLU A 34 -4.10 -13.27 14.99
N GLU A 35 -3.31 -14.07 14.28
CA GLU A 35 -1.95 -14.42 14.72
C GLU A 35 -1.05 -13.18 14.75
N LEU A 36 -1.11 -12.36 13.70
CA LEU A 36 -0.37 -11.09 13.67
C LEU A 36 -0.85 -10.11 14.73
N LYS A 37 -2.16 -10.00 14.93
CA LYS A 37 -2.75 -9.14 15.97
C LYS A 37 -2.28 -9.54 17.37
N GLY A 38 -2.19 -10.84 17.65
CA GLY A 38 -1.67 -11.35 18.92
C GLY A 38 -0.19 -11.02 19.14
N SER A 39 0.60 -10.91 18.06
CA SER A 39 2.01 -10.51 18.10
C SER A 39 2.25 -9.00 18.10
N PHE A 40 1.23 -8.20 17.78
CA PHE A 40 1.35 -6.76 17.66
C PHE A 40 1.49 -6.11 19.04
N SER A 41 2.63 -5.44 19.24
CA SER A 41 2.87 -4.56 20.37
C SER A 41 3.32 -3.22 19.83
N SER A 42 2.61 -2.15 20.20
CA SER A 42 2.95 -0.79 19.81
C SER A 42 2.95 0.11 21.04
N THR A 43 4.05 0.84 21.22
CA THR A 43 4.14 2.00 22.11
C THR A 43 3.93 3.31 21.35
N GLY A 44 3.70 3.23 20.04
CA GLY A 44 3.56 4.36 19.13
C GLY A 44 2.11 4.89 19.04
N PRO A 45 1.90 6.00 18.33
CA PRO A 45 0.60 6.67 18.26
C PRO A 45 -0.43 5.94 17.37
N ARG A 46 -0.06 4.80 16.76
CA ARG A 46 -0.89 4.07 15.78
C ARG A 46 -1.30 2.71 16.34
N ASP A 47 -2.57 2.39 16.16
CA ASP A 47 -3.15 1.10 16.54
C ASP A 47 -2.87 0.01 15.51
N PHE A 48 -3.30 -1.22 15.84
CA PHE A 48 -3.18 -2.36 14.96
C PHE A 48 -3.92 -2.16 13.63
N GLY A 49 -5.09 -1.50 13.64
CA GLY A 49 -5.88 -1.30 12.43
C GLY A 49 -5.14 -0.45 11.40
N TRP A 50 -4.54 0.65 11.84
CA TRP A 50 -3.72 1.50 10.99
C TRP A 50 -2.50 0.77 10.43
N TRP A 51 -1.81 0.01 11.28
CA TRP A 51 -0.64 -0.78 10.85
C TRP A 51 -1.04 -1.88 9.85
N TRP A 52 -2.14 -2.58 10.14
CA TRP A 52 -2.69 -3.62 9.31
C TRP A 52 -3.06 -3.11 7.92
N GLN A 53 -3.65 -1.92 7.82
CA GLN A 53 -3.90 -1.28 6.53
C GLN A 53 -2.61 -1.13 5.71
N GLN A 54 -1.48 -0.77 6.32
CA GLN A 54 -0.23 -0.64 5.56
C GLN A 54 0.25 -2.00 5.04
N LEU A 55 0.12 -3.06 5.85
CA LEU A 55 0.45 -4.41 5.40
C LEU A 55 -0.42 -4.86 4.23
N LEU A 56 -1.74 -4.63 4.27
CA LEU A 56 -2.63 -4.98 3.17
C LEU A 56 -2.17 -4.34 1.85
N LYS A 57 -1.77 -3.06 1.90
CA LYS A 57 -1.26 -2.35 0.71
C LYS A 57 0.03 -2.99 0.18
N LEU A 58 0.98 -3.30 1.07
CA LEU A 58 2.26 -3.91 0.70
C LEU A 58 2.14 -5.37 0.27
N GLY A 59 1.15 -6.10 0.79
CA GLY A 59 0.91 -7.50 0.46
C GLY A 59 0.15 -7.72 -0.84
N ALA A 60 -0.48 -6.68 -1.40
CA ALA A 60 -1.37 -6.78 -2.55
C ALA A 60 -0.75 -7.48 -3.76
N GLY A 61 0.51 -7.20 -4.06
CA GLY A 61 1.23 -7.81 -5.18
C GLY A 61 1.35 -9.33 -5.08
N GLU A 62 1.50 -9.88 -3.87
CA GLU A 62 1.70 -11.31 -3.62
C GLU A 62 0.38 -12.02 -3.25
N CYS A 63 -0.56 -11.32 -2.60
CA CYS A 63 -1.77 -11.92 -2.04
C CYS A 63 -2.97 -11.89 -3.01
N ILE A 64 -3.02 -10.95 -3.96
CA ILE A 64 -4.15 -10.81 -4.89
C ILE A 64 -3.86 -11.58 -6.18
N GLU A 65 -4.55 -12.70 -6.35
CA GLU A 65 -4.40 -13.55 -7.54
C GLU A 65 -4.79 -12.82 -8.83
N GLY A 66 -3.90 -12.84 -9.83
CA GLY A 66 -4.12 -12.20 -11.12
C GLY A 66 -3.97 -10.67 -11.11
N ILE A 67 -3.44 -10.08 -10.04
CA ILE A 67 -3.11 -8.64 -10.03
C ILE A 67 -2.09 -8.32 -11.13
N SER A 68 -2.27 -7.17 -11.79
CA SER A 68 -1.40 -6.71 -12.85
C SER A 68 0.01 -6.37 -12.32
N GLU A 69 1.01 -6.39 -13.20
CA GLU A 69 2.37 -5.97 -12.84
C GLU A 69 2.41 -4.54 -12.30
N SER A 70 1.62 -3.64 -12.86
CA SER A 70 1.40 -2.30 -12.31
C SER A 70 -0.04 -2.19 -11.83
N TYR A 71 -0.25 -1.79 -10.58
CA TYR A 71 -1.58 -1.65 -9.99
C TYR A 71 -1.66 -0.41 -9.10
N CYS A 72 -2.89 0.06 -8.88
CA CYS A 72 -3.14 1.21 -8.03
C CYS A 72 -3.79 0.74 -6.72
N VAL A 73 -3.19 1.14 -5.61
CA VAL A 73 -3.80 1.02 -4.29
C VAL A 73 -4.46 2.35 -3.97
N TRP A 74 -5.71 2.30 -3.53
CA TRP A 74 -6.54 3.46 -3.27
C TRP A 74 -7.15 3.37 -1.87
N ASP A 75 -7.01 4.43 -1.07
CA ASP A 75 -7.62 4.49 0.25
C ASP A 75 -9.15 4.65 0.14
N ALA A 76 -9.89 3.82 0.89
CA ALA A 76 -11.34 3.73 0.76
C ALA A 76 -12.11 4.97 1.28
N ASP A 77 -11.44 5.85 2.03
CA ASP A 77 -12.01 7.09 2.58
C ASP A 77 -11.95 8.27 1.60
N LEU A 78 -11.48 8.04 0.36
CA LEU A 78 -11.45 9.05 -0.69
C LEU A 78 -12.43 8.80 -1.82
N ILE A 79 -13.01 9.89 -2.31
CA ILE A 79 -13.88 9.93 -3.48
C ILE A 79 -13.16 10.68 -4.61
N VAL A 80 -13.05 10.05 -5.78
CA VAL A 80 -12.55 10.69 -7.00
C VAL A 80 -13.62 11.61 -7.57
N THR A 81 -13.38 12.93 -7.56
CA THR A 81 -14.29 13.90 -8.20
C THR A 81 -13.95 14.13 -9.67
N ASP A 82 -12.67 13.99 -10.03
CA ASP A 82 -12.15 14.30 -11.36
C ASP A 82 -11.19 13.21 -11.84
N PRO A 83 -11.19 12.87 -13.15
CA PRO A 83 -10.25 11.90 -13.70
C PRO A 83 -8.79 12.31 -13.46
N TRP A 84 -8.00 11.41 -12.89
CA TRP A 84 -6.58 11.60 -12.63
C TRP A 84 -5.75 10.56 -13.41
N PRO A 85 -4.70 10.96 -14.17
CA PRO A 85 -3.85 10.00 -14.85
C PRO A 85 -2.97 9.26 -13.84
N LEU A 86 -3.07 7.94 -13.78
CA LEU A 86 -2.18 7.09 -12.96
C LEU A 86 -0.87 6.77 -13.68
N ALA A 87 -0.92 6.71 -15.01
CA ALA A 87 0.23 6.49 -15.86
C ALA A 87 0.04 7.19 -17.22
N LYS A 88 1.14 7.55 -17.87
CA LYS A 88 1.17 8.07 -19.25
C LYS A 88 2.29 7.39 -20.04
N GLY A 89 1.98 6.94 -21.25
CA GLY A 89 2.90 6.16 -22.08
C GLY A 89 2.73 4.65 -21.92
N ALA A 90 3.60 3.88 -22.57
CA ALA A 90 3.62 2.42 -22.54
C ALA A 90 5.04 1.86 -22.62
N GLY A 91 5.25 0.63 -22.13
CA GLY A 91 6.56 -0.04 -22.15
C GLY A 91 7.61 0.69 -21.31
N ARG A 92 8.84 0.79 -21.82
CA ARG A 92 9.98 1.42 -21.11
C ARG A 92 9.83 2.93 -20.87
N GLY A 93 8.85 3.59 -21.49
CA GLY A 93 8.62 5.04 -21.36
C GLY A 93 7.41 5.40 -20.50
N VAL A 94 6.88 4.46 -19.71
CA VAL A 94 5.72 4.73 -18.85
C VAL A 94 6.11 5.67 -17.71
N GLN A 95 5.42 6.79 -17.62
CA GLN A 95 5.52 7.72 -16.50
C GLN A 95 4.37 7.45 -15.54
N HIS A 96 4.67 7.12 -14.28
CA HIS A 96 3.67 6.96 -13.23
C HIS A 96 3.47 8.26 -12.47
N TYR A 97 2.24 8.50 -12.01
CA TYR A 97 1.89 9.68 -11.23
C TYR A 97 1.39 9.28 -9.85
N VAL A 98 1.82 10.04 -8.85
CA VAL A 98 1.36 9.97 -7.46
C VAL A 98 0.77 11.33 -7.12
N ALA A 99 -0.32 11.35 -6.34
CA ALA A 99 -0.84 12.59 -5.77
C ALA A 99 -0.44 12.67 -4.29
N PRO A 100 0.64 13.38 -3.94
CA PRO A 100 0.86 13.78 -2.56
C PRO A 100 -0.28 14.72 -2.17
N LEU A 101 -0.99 14.37 -1.10
CA LEU A 101 -2.22 15.06 -0.70
C LEU A 101 -2.07 15.78 0.65
N GLN A 102 -0.99 15.51 1.36
CA GLN A 102 -0.75 16.11 2.66
C GLN A 102 0.28 17.23 2.55
N GLU A 103 -0.18 18.47 2.77
CA GLU A 103 0.63 19.70 2.75
C GLU A 103 1.72 19.70 3.85
N LYS A 104 1.42 19.10 5.01
CA LYS A 104 2.35 18.99 6.15
C LYS A 104 2.01 17.79 7.02
N PHE A 105 3.00 17.25 7.71
CA PHE A 105 2.79 16.21 8.71
C PHE A 105 1.80 16.66 9.79
N MET A 106 1.05 15.71 10.35
CA MET A 106 0.09 15.99 11.43
C MET A 106 0.76 16.59 12.67
N SER A 107 2.01 16.19 12.93
CA SER A 107 2.84 16.71 14.03
C SER A 107 4.33 16.47 13.73
N PRO A 108 5.25 17.14 14.44
CA PRO A 108 6.69 16.86 14.36
C PRO A 108 7.04 15.40 14.66
N SER A 109 6.34 14.77 15.61
CA SER A 109 6.56 13.36 15.95
C SER A 109 6.21 12.39 14.80
N HIS A 110 5.21 12.71 13.97
CA HIS A 110 4.90 11.92 12.78
C HIS A 110 5.98 12.07 11.71
N GLN A 111 6.51 13.28 11.55
CA GLN A 111 7.62 13.53 10.64
C GLN A 111 8.87 12.76 11.07
N GLU A 112 9.24 12.87 12.36
CA GLU A 112 10.41 12.16 12.90
C GLU A 112 10.27 10.64 12.78
N ALA A 113 9.09 10.08 13.05
CA ALA A 113 8.83 8.65 12.88
C ALA A 113 9.00 8.20 11.42
N TYR A 114 8.50 8.99 10.46
CA TYR A 114 8.69 8.73 9.02
C TYR A 114 10.17 8.78 8.65
N GLU A 115 10.85 9.88 8.99
CA GLU A 115 12.26 10.09 8.66
C GLU A 115 13.18 9.03 9.27
N SER A 116 12.94 8.66 10.53
CA SER A 116 13.67 7.61 11.22
C SER A 116 13.48 6.25 10.55
N SER A 117 12.24 5.93 10.13
CA SER A 117 11.94 4.70 9.41
C SER A 117 12.69 4.62 8.07
N VAL A 118 12.73 5.72 7.30
CA VAL A 118 13.47 5.78 6.03
C VAL A 118 14.96 5.54 6.26
N ARG A 119 15.57 6.20 7.25
CA ARG A 119 16.99 6.00 7.56
C ARG A 119 17.27 4.57 8.04
N HIS A 120 16.48 4.03 8.95
CA HIS A 120 16.74 2.74 9.55
C HIS A 120 16.46 1.57 8.60
N ILE A 121 15.33 1.60 7.90
CA ILE A 121 14.89 0.50 7.04
C ILE A 121 15.58 0.56 5.68
N LEU A 122 15.70 1.76 5.08
CA LEU A 122 16.22 1.89 3.72
C LEU A 122 17.69 2.31 3.69
N GLY A 123 18.24 2.89 4.77
CA GLY A 123 19.59 3.45 4.76
C GLY A 123 19.69 4.71 3.91
N MET A 124 18.58 5.42 3.72
CA MET A 124 18.48 6.59 2.85
C MET A 124 18.24 7.85 3.66
N GLU A 125 18.74 8.99 3.19
CA GLU A 125 18.30 10.28 3.74
C GLU A 125 16.88 10.61 3.25
N PRO A 126 15.94 10.93 4.15
CA PRO A 126 14.59 11.28 3.78
C PRO A 126 14.60 12.60 3.00
N THR A 127 13.81 12.64 1.93
CA THR A 127 13.61 13.85 1.12
C THR A 127 12.16 14.29 1.20
N GLY A 128 11.88 15.53 0.80
CA GLY A 128 10.53 16.05 0.61
C GLY A 128 10.21 16.29 -0.87
N PRO A 129 8.93 16.41 -1.25
CA PRO A 129 8.56 16.80 -2.60
C PRO A 129 9.15 18.18 -2.97
N PRO A 130 9.70 18.37 -4.18
CA PRO A 130 10.32 19.64 -4.58
C PRO A 130 9.40 20.86 -4.53
N ARG A 131 8.08 20.64 -4.60
CA ARG A 131 7.06 21.69 -4.57
C ARG A 131 6.38 21.85 -3.21
N GLY A 132 6.97 21.31 -2.15
CA GLY A 132 6.37 21.29 -0.81
C GLY A 132 5.35 20.16 -0.63
N GLY A 133 4.91 19.94 0.60
CA GLY A 133 4.09 18.79 0.97
C GLY A 133 4.88 17.67 1.63
N THR A 134 4.25 16.51 1.72
CA THR A 134 4.83 15.26 2.21
C THR A 134 4.71 14.18 1.15
N TRP A 135 5.46 13.08 1.30
CA TRP A 135 5.30 11.90 0.45
C TRP A 135 4.12 11.01 0.84
N VAL A 136 3.28 11.46 1.79
CA VAL A 136 2.04 10.78 2.12
C VAL A 136 1.05 10.98 0.97
N ALA A 137 0.77 9.88 0.29
CA ALA A 137 -0.19 9.78 -0.80
C ALA A 137 -1.32 8.86 -0.39
N HIS A 138 -2.55 9.19 -0.79
CA HIS A 138 -3.71 8.32 -0.55
C HIS A 138 -3.94 7.32 -1.69
N HIS A 139 -3.34 7.56 -2.85
CA HIS A 139 -3.26 6.56 -3.91
C HIS A 139 -1.83 6.37 -4.37
N MET A 140 -1.47 5.12 -4.57
CA MET A 140 -0.12 4.73 -4.91
C MET A 140 -0.15 3.77 -6.08
N VAL A 141 0.68 4.05 -7.09
CA VAL A 141 0.91 3.11 -8.18
C VAL A 141 2.10 2.24 -7.80
N PHE A 142 1.86 0.94 -7.65
CA PHE A 142 2.88 -0.04 -7.33
C PHE A 142 3.28 -0.83 -8.57
N SER A 143 4.57 -1.14 -8.67
CA SER A 143 5.07 -2.25 -9.49
C SER A 143 5.20 -3.45 -8.58
N ARG A 144 4.61 -4.58 -8.99
CA ARG A 144 4.72 -5.84 -8.28
C ARG A 144 6.19 -6.26 -8.17
N HIS A 145 6.94 -6.19 -9.26
CA HIS A 145 8.36 -6.54 -9.28
C HIS A 145 9.18 -5.72 -8.27
N VAL A 146 9.07 -4.38 -8.29
CA VAL A 146 9.80 -3.50 -7.36
C VAL A 146 9.42 -3.78 -5.92
N LEU A 147 8.12 -3.99 -5.66
CA LEU A 147 7.63 -4.28 -4.31
C LEU A 147 8.16 -5.62 -3.79
N SER A 148 8.14 -6.67 -4.61
CA SER A 148 8.71 -7.98 -4.25
C SER A 148 10.21 -7.89 -3.97
N GLU A 149 10.97 -7.08 -4.73
CA GLU A 149 12.39 -6.84 -4.46
C GLU A 149 12.61 -6.11 -3.13
N MET A 150 11.80 -5.08 -2.85
CA MET A 150 11.86 -4.36 -1.58
C MET A 150 11.58 -5.29 -0.40
N LEU A 151 10.54 -6.13 -0.47
CA LEU A 151 10.20 -7.08 0.59
C LEU A 151 11.34 -8.08 0.84
N ARG A 152 11.94 -8.64 -0.22
CA ARG A 152 13.11 -9.52 -0.08
C ARG A 152 14.31 -8.81 0.55
N LEU A 153 14.53 -7.54 0.20
CA LEU A 153 15.61 -6.76 0.81
C LEU A 153 15.37 -6.57 2.31
N ILE A 154 14.13 -6.30 2.72
CA ILE A 154 13.75 -6.19 4.14
C ILE A 154 13.98 -7.52 4.87
N GLU A 155 13.56 -8.64 4.29
CA GLU A 155 13.71 -9.98 4.90
C GLU A 155 15.16 -10.47 4.98
N SER A 156 16.05 -9.94 4.15
CA SER A 156 17.47 -10.31 4.14
C SER A 156 18.34 -9.60 5.19
N ARG A 157 17.77 -8.67 5.96
CA ARG A 157 18.44 -7.90 7.01
C ARG A 157 18.14 -8.47 8.39
#